data_AF-V9GDQ6-F1
#
_entry.id   AF-V9GDQ6-F1
#
_cell.length_a   1.000
_cell.length_b   1.000
_cell.length_c   1.000
_cell.angle_alpha   90.00
_cell.angle_beta   90.00
_cell.angle_gamma   90.00
#
_symmetry.space_group_name_H-M   'P 1'
#
loop_
_entity.id
_entity.type
_entity.pdbx_description
1 polymer ?
#
loop_
_entity_poly.entity_id
_entity_poly.type
_entity_poly.pdbx_seq_one_letter_code
_entity_poly.pdbx_strand_id
1 'polypeptide(L)'
;MQSISERFSKKALNPKSVKDIISSLSSVGSMGFMAVGTPIEVADRLEQLADEIGLDGFNIMQVLSPGTLEDFVEGVVPELQRRGIYRKDYEEGTMRERLFGTGARLLSDSHPAASFRGGNVSLV
;
A
#
# COMPACT_ATOMS: atom_id res chain seq x y z
N MET A 1 0.92 -5.24 -19.05
CA MET A 1 1.54 -5.40 -17.71
C MET A 1 1.99 -6.86 -17.60
N GLN A 2 3.29 -7.15 -17.63
CA GLN A 2 3.78 -8.54 -17.56
C GLN A 2 3.68 -9.09 -16.14
N SER A 3 3.27 -10.35 -15.99
CA SER A 3 3.14 -11.02 -14.70
C SER A 3 4.50 -11.22 -14.04
N ILE A 4 4.58 -11.13 -12.71
CA ILE A 4 5.80 -11.44 -11.93
C ILE A 4 6.30 -12.85 -12.26
N SER A 5 5.39 -13.79 -12.56
CA SER A 5 5.76 -15.15 -12.96
C SER A 5 6.47 -15.22 -14.30
N GLU A 6 6.16 -14.33 -15.25
CA GLU A 6 6.83 -14.30 -16.56
C GLU A 6 8.29 -13.85 -16.45
N ARG A 7 8.61 -12.97 -15.48
CA ARG A 7 9.98 -12.48 -15.22
C ARG A 7 10.96 -13.59 -14.83
N PHE A 8 10.45 -14.73 -14.35
CA PHE A 8 11.25 -15.88 -13.90
C PHE A 8 11.03 -17.13 -14.76
N SER A 9 10.30 -17.02 -15.86
CA SER A 9 10.04 -18.13 -16.77
C SER A 9 11.28 -18.51 -17.56
N LYS A 10 11.37 -19.79 -17.97
CA LYS A 10 12.42 -20.27 -18.91
C LYS A 10 12.41 -19.53 -20.25
N LYS A 11 11.33 -18.83 -20.59
CA LYS A 11 11.20 -17.98 -21.78
C LYS A 11 11.66 -16.54 -21.58
N ALA A 12 12.17 -16.17 -20.40
CA ALA A 12 12.70 -14.83 -20.15
C ALA A 12 13.92 -14.56 -21.04
N LEU A 13 14.09 -13.30 -21.48
CA LEU A 13 15.22 -12.84 -22.30
C LEU A 13 16.59 -13.15 -21.68
N ASN A 14 16.65 -13.34 -20.35
CA ASN A 14 17.85 -13.78 -19.65
C ASN A 14 17.46 -14.73 -18.48
N PRO A 15 17.43 -16.06 -18.69
CA PRO A 15 16.96 -17.00 -17.68
C PRO A 15 17.97 -17.08 -16.52
N LYS A 16 17.55 -16.63 -15.34
CA LYS A 16 18.34 -16.67 -14.10
C LYS A 16 18.32 -18.07 -13.48
N SER A 17 19.41 -18.47 -12.82
CA SER A 17 19.40 -19.73 -12.06
C SER A 17 18.48 -19.60 -10.84
N VAL A 18 17.99 -20.73 -10.31
CA VAL A 18 17.18 -20.74 -9.07
C VAL A 18 17.91 -20.05 -7.92
N LYS A 19 19.24 -20.18 -7.85
CA LYS A 19 20.08 -19.51 -6.86
C LYS A 19 20.07 -17.98 -7.03
N ASP A 20 20.15 -17.49 -8.26
CA ASP A 20 20.12 -16.04 -8.54
C ASP A 20 18.74 -15.45 -8.29
N ILE A 21 17.68 -16.23 -8.57
CA ILE A 21 16.30 -15.85 -8.25
C ILE A 21 16.16 -15.75 -6.74
N ILE A 22 16.53 -16.78 -5.97
CA ILE A 22 16.49 -16.77 -4.51
C ILE A 22 17.30 -15.59 -3.95
N SER A 23 18.53 -15.37 -4.43
CA SER A 23 19.36 -14.24 -4.01
C SER A 23 18.71 -12.88 -4.30
N SER A 24 18.06 -12.73 -5.46
CA SER A 24 17.32 -11.52 -5.80
C SER A 24 16.04 -11.36 -4.97
N LEU A 25 15.36 -12.45 -4.63
CA LEU A 25 14.19 -12.48 -3.76
C LEU A 25 14.56 -12.21 -2.29
N SER A 26 15.77 -12.57 -1.89
CA SER A 26 16.35 -12.25 -0.58
C SER A 26 16.81 -10.79 -0.47
N SER A 27 16.95 -10.08 -1.59
CA SER A 27 17.21 -8.64 -1.59
C SER A 27 15.92 -7.88 -1.26
N VAL A 28 16.03 -6.84 -0.42
CA VAL A 28 14.90 -6.04 0.08
C VAL A 28 14.01 -5.49 -1.07
N GLY A 29 14.56 -5.33 -2.28
CA GLY A 29 13.83 -4.87 -3.49
C GLY A 29 12.90 -5.90 -4.15
N SER A 30 12.82 -7.14 -3.66
CA SER A 30 11.90 -8.15 -4.20
C SER A 30 10.45 -8.04 -3.69
N MET A 31 10.26 -7.27 -2.62
CA MET A 31 9.01 -7.20 -1.85
C MET A 31 8.06 -6.09 -2.33
N GLY A 32 8.44 -5.32 -3.36
CA GLY A 32 7.61 -4.25 -3.93
C GLY A 32 8.39 -2.98 -4.24
N PHE A 33 7.66 -1.86 -4.36
CA PHE A 33 8.22 -0.53 -4.52
C PHE A 33 9.13 -0.17 -3.34
N MET A 34 10.30 0.40 -3.64
CA MET A 34 11.25 0.87 -2.65
C MET A 34 11.72 2.28 -3.00
N ALA A 35 11.61 3.19 -2.04
CA ALA A 35 12.15 4.54 -2.10
C ALA A 35 13.27 4.68 -1.06
N VAL A 36 14.46 5.07 -1.52
CA VAL A 36 15.62 5.37 -0.68
C VAL A 36 16.14 6.74 -1.10
N GLY A 37 16.31 7.62 -0.13
CA GLY A 37 16.72 9.00 -0.34
C GLY A 37 16.40 9.88 0.86
N THR A 38 16.49 11.19 0.66
CA THR A 38 16.00 12.19 1.59
C THR A 38 14.47 12.14 1.71
N PRO A 39 13.87 12.72 2.77
CA PRO A 39 12.41 12.73 2.91
C PRO A 39 11.67 13.36 1.73
N ILE A 40 12.24 14.38 1.09
CA ILE A 40 11.68 15.04 -0.09
C ILE A 40 11.67 14.07 -1.28
N GLU A 41 12.80 13.41 -1.55
CA GLU A 41 12.90 12.45 -2.66
C GLU A 41 11.99 11.23 -2.46
N VAL A 42 11.80 10.79 -1.21
CA VAL A 42 10.86 9.70 -0.90
C VAL A 42 9.42 10.17 -1.13
N ALA A 43 9.06 11.37 -0.67
CA ALA A 43 7.73 11.94 -0.91
C ALA A 43 7.45 12.15 -2.40
N ASP A 44 8.41 12.63 -3.18
CA ASP A 44 8.31 12.78 -4.65
C ASP A 44 7.97 11.45 -5.32
N ARG A 45 8.66 10.38 -4.94
CA ARG A 45 8.41 9.05 -5.53
C ARG A 45 7.07 8.47 -5.12
N LEU A 46 6.61 8.73 -3.90
CA LEU A 46 5.29 8.27 -3.43
C LEU A 46 4.16 8.99 -4.17
N GLU A 47 4.25 10.31 -4.32
CA GLU A 47 3.28 11.12 -5.05
C GLU A 47 3.25 10.73 -6.53
N GLN A 48 4.42 10.66 -7.19
CA GLN A 48 4.52 10.21 -8.57
C GLN A 48 3.86 8.84 -8.78
N LEU A 49 4.15 7.89 -7.89
CA LEU A 49 3.57 6.56 -7.98
C LEU A 49 2.06 6.61 -7.77
N ALA A 50 1.56 7.34 -6.77
CA ALA A 50 0.12 7.46 -6.54
C ALA A 50 -0.63 8.02 -7.76
N ASP A 51 -0.07 9.05 -8.39
CA ASP A 51 -0.66 9.69 -9.57
C ASP A 51 -0.61 8.80 -10.82
N GLU A 52 0.48 8.08 -11.04
CA GLU A 52 0.66 7.25 -12.24
C GLU A 52 -0.28 6.04 -12.28
N ILE A 53 -0.57 5.44 -11.12
CA ILE A 53 -1.40 4.21 -11.03
C ILE A 53 -2.74 4.42 -10.32
N GLY A 54 -3.03 5.61 -9.81
CA GLY A 54 -4.29 5.94 -9.14
C GLY A 54 -4.47 5.21 -7.81
N LEU A 55 -3.45 5.25 -6.94
CA LEU A 55 -3.52 4.64 -5.60
C LEU A 55 -4.17 5.59 -4.58
N ASP A 56 -5.02 5.03 -3.71
CA ASP A 56 -5.59 5.78 -2.57
C ASP A 56 -4.66 5.81 -1.34
N GLY A 57 -3.63 4.97 -1.30
CA GLY A 57 -2.70 4.90 -0.18
C GLY A 57 -1.69 3.76 -0.27
N PHE A 58 -0.82 3.70 0.74
CA PHE A 58 0.30 2.76 0.81
C PHE A 58 0.23 1.87 2.04
N ASN A 59 0.67 0.62 1.88
CA ASN A 59 1.00 -0.25 3.00
C ASN A 59 2.52 -0.16 3.24
N ILE A 60 2.93 0.36 4.40
CA ILE A 60 4.34 0.58 4.72
C ILE A 60 4.92 -0.69 5.35
N MET A 61 5.90 -1.28 4.66
CA MET A 61 6.68 -2.39 5.19
C MET A 61 7.95 -1.87 5.86
N GLN A 62 8.24 -2.37 7.06
CA GLN A 62 9.44 -2.00 7.80
C GLN A 62 10.61 -2.92 7.44
N VAL A 63 11.76 -2.31 7.15
CA VAL A 63 13.04 -3.04 7.02
C VAL A 63 13.64 -3.25 8.40
N LEU A 64 13.56 -2.22 9.25
CA LEU A 64 13.94 -2.26 10.66
C LEU A 64 12.76 -1.78 11.52
N SER A 65 12.40 -2.55 12.54
CA SER A 65 11.32 -2.19 13.46
C SER A 65 11.89 -1.78 14.82
N PRO A 66 11.51 -0.62 15.39
CA PRO A 66 10.55 0.37 14.86
C PRO A 66 11.16 1.41 13.91
N GLY A 67 12.49 1.49 13.77
CA GLY A 67 13.19 2.62 13.16
C GLY A 67 12.70 3.06 11.76
N THR A 68 12.34 2.14 10.87
CA THR A 68 11.79 2.50 9.55
C THR A 68 10.50 3.31 9.65
N LEU A 69 9.65 3.02 10.64
CA LEU A 69 8.41 3.77 10.85
C LEU A 69 8.70 5.14 11.46
N GLU A 70 9.67 5.22 12.38
CA GLU A 70 10.10 6.48 13.01
C GLU A 70 10.66 7.44 11.95
N ASP A 71 11.62 6.98 11.13
CA ASP A 71 12.19 7.77 10.02
C ASP A 71 11.11 8.27 9.05
N PHE A 72 10.11 7.43 8.76
CA PHE A 72 9.01 7.80 7.88
C PHE A 72 8.10 8.86 8.51
N VAL A 73 7.73 8.69 9.77
CA VAL A 73 6.84 9.62 10.49
C VAL A 73 7.52 10.96 10.76
N GLU A 74 8.80 10.96 11.11
CA GLU A 74 9.54 12.19 11.44
C GLU A 74 10.02 12.93 10.19
N GLY A 75 10.41 12.20 9.14
CA GLY A 75 10.93 12.78 7.91
C GLY A 75 9.87 13.00 6.84
N VAL A 76 9.18 11.92 6.43
CA VAL A 76 8.37 11.90 5.20
C VAL A 76 6.96 12.47 5.43
N VAL A 77 6.31 12.13 6.55
CA VAL A 77 4.95 12.60 6.85
C VAL A 77 4.81 14.13 6.83
N PRO A 78 5.72 14.93 7.43
CA PRO A 78 5.66 16.39 7.34
C PRO A 78 5.70 16.92 5.90
N GLU A 79 6.47 16.28 5.02
CA GLU A 79 6.56 16.67 3.61
C GLU A 79 5.25 16.34 2.87
N LEU A 80 4.66 15.17 3.10
CA LEU A 80 3.36 14.81 2.55
C LEU A 80 2.24 15.73 3.05
N GLN A 81 2.30 16.15 4.32
CA GLN A 81 1.38 17.15 4.90
C GLN A 81 1.58 18.55 4.32
N ARG A 82 2.83 18.94 4.00
CA ARG A 82 3.15 20.22 3.35
C ARG A 82 2.56 20.29 1.95
N ARG A 83 2.56 19.16 1.23
CA ARG A 83 1.95 19.01 -0.10
C ARG A 83 0.42 18.89 -0.08
N GLY A 84 -0.17 18.63 1.09
CA GLY A 84 -1.62 18.47 1.23
C GLY A 84 -2.16 17.09 0.83
N ILE A 85 -1.28 16.10 0.66
CA ILE A 85 -1.63 14.72 0.26
C ILE A 85 -1.62 13.75 1.45
N TYR A 86 -1.39 14.24 2.67
CA TYR A 86 -1.54 13.48 3.90
C TYR A 86 -2.25 14.30 4.97
N ARG A 87 -3.12 13.63 5.74
CA ARG A 87 -3.92 14.28 6.80
C ARG A 87 -3.05 14.87 7.91
N LYS A 88 -3.54 15.94 8.54
CA LYS A 88 -2.91 16.55 9.72
C LYS A 88 -3.47 16.04 11.04
N ASP A 89 -4.77 15.76 11.05
CA ASP A 89 -5.49 15.27 12.21
C ASP A 89 -6.41 14.12 11.82
N TYR A 90 -6.89 13.39 12.82
CA TYR A 90 -7.89 12.35 12.62
C TYR A 90 -9.29 12.92 12.79
N GLU A 91 -10.15 12.71 11.79
CA GLU A 91 -11.58 12.96 11.91
C GLU A 91 -12.24 12.00 12.93
N GLU A 92 -13.34 12.43 13.55
CA GLU A 92 -14.11 11.55 14.43
C GLU A 92 -14.80 10.42 13.66
N GLY A 93 -15.26 9.39 14.39
CA GLY A 93 -15.96 8.24 13.82
C GLY A 93 -15.09 7.00 13.64
N THR A 94 -15.67 6.01 12.98
CA THR A 94 -15.06 4.69 12.75
C THR A 94 -14.00 4.72 11.66
N MET A 95 -13.16 3.67 11.62
CA MET A 95 -12.19 3.51 10.54
C MET A 95 -12.83 3.51 9.14
N ARG A 96 -14.03 2.93 9.01
CA ARG A 96 -14.74 2.91 7.72
C ARG A 96 -15.17 4.31 7.31
N GLU A 97 -15.68 5.11 8.23
CA GLU A 97 -16.06 6.50 7.97
C GLU A 97 -14.85 7.34 7.54
N ARG A 98 -13.69 7.12 8.16
CA ARG A 98 -12.44 7.80 7.78
C ARG A 98 -11.90 7.41 6.40
N LEU A 99 -12.26 6.22 5.89
CA LEU A 99 -11.82 5.73 4.59
C LEU A 99 -12.83 6.00 3.46
N PHE A 100 -14.13 6.02 3.78
CA PHE A 100 -15.21 6.08 2.80
C PHE A 100 -16.16 7.28 2.99
N GLY A 101 -15.88 8.17 3.93
CA GLY A 101 -16.65 9.37 4.23
C GLY A 101 -17.63 9.22 5.41
N THR A 102 -18.05 10.36 5.96
CA THR A 102 -19.00 10.44 7.09
C THR A 102 -20.31 9.73 6.77
N GLY A 103 -20.82 8.93 7.71
CA GLY A 103 -22.04 8.15 7.53
C GLY A 103 -21.81 6.76 6.93
N ALA A 104 -20.62 6.47 6.40
CA ALA A 104 -20.24 5.14 5.93
C ALA A 104 -19.86 4.16 7.07
N ARG A 105 -20.56 4.22 8.21
CA ARG A 105 -20.29 3.34 9.36
C ARG A 105 -20.48 1.86 9.01
N LEU A 106 -21.53 1.57 8.26
CA LEU A 106 -21.81 0.22 7.74
C LEU A 106 -21.36 0.13 6.28
N LEU A 107 -21.28 -1.11 5.77
CA LEU A 107 -20.96 -1.37 4.37
C LEU A 107 -21.93 -0.62 3.42
N SER A 108 -21.58 -0.41 2.16
CA SER A 108 -22.58 0.05 1.19
C SER A 108 -23.62 -1.04 0.93
N ASP A 109 -24.81 -0.67 0.45
CA ASP A 109 -25.84 -1.64 0.06
C ASP A 109 -25.42 -2.51 -1.13
N SER A 110 -24.43 -2.06 -1.90
CA SER A 110 -23.80 -2.84 -2.98
C SER A 110 -22.83 -3.92 -2.49
N HIS A 111 -22.41 -3.89 -1.23
CA HIS A 111 -21.46 -4.85 -0.71
C HIS A 111 -22.17 -6.18 -0.36
N PRO A 112 -21.66 -7.36 -0.75
CA PRO A 112 -22.35 -8.65 -0.53
C PRO A 112 -22.78 -8.90 0.91
N ALA A 113 -21.94 -8.54 1.89
CA ALA A 113 -22.28 -8.70 3.30
C ALA A 113 -23.44 -7.80 3.80
N ALA A 114 -23.89 -6.80 3.02
CA ALA A 114 -25.04 -5.97 3.38
C ALA A 114 -26.36 -6.75 3.38
N SER A 115 -26.48 -7.82 2.56
CA SER A 115 -27.68 -8.67 2.52
C SER A 115 -27.90 -9.49 3.79
N PHE A 116 -26.88 -9.64 4.64
CA PHE A 116 -26.93 -10.39 5.90
C PHE A 116 -27.28 -9.50 7.11
N ARG A 117 -27.61 -8.22 6.90
CA ARG A 117 -28.10 -7.33 7.96
C ARG A 117 -29.47 -7.81 8.45
N GLY A 118 -29.63 -7.96 9.76
CA GLY A 118 -30.89 -8.41 10.37
C GLY A 118 -31.01 -9.92 10.62
N GLY A 119 -29.93 -10.70 10.41
CA GLY A 119 -29.79 -12.05 10.96
C GLY A 119 -30.63 -13.15 10.30
N ASN A 120 -31.44 -12.85 9.28
CA ASN A 120 -32.16 -13.87 8.53
C ASN A 120 -31.26 -14.51 7.47
N VAL A 121 -30.35 -15.36 7.93
CA VAL A 121 -29.62 -16.28 7.07
C VAL A 121 -30.48 -17.53 6.91
N SER A 122 -31.26 -17.61 5.83
CA SER A 122 -31.72 -18.92 5.36
C SER A 122 -30.49 -19.66 4.86
N LEU A 123 -29.89 -20.45 5.75
CA LEU A 123 -28.88 -21.45 5.38
C LEU A 123 -29.54 -22.40 4.37
N VAL A 124 -29.00 -22.43 3.16
CA VAL A 124 -29.30 -23.45 2.16
C VAL A 124 -28.45 -24.67 2.44
#